data_AF-A0A838QYA2-F1
#
_entry.id   AF-A0A838QYA2-F1
#
_cell.length_a   1.000
_cell.length_b   1.000
_cell.length_c   1.000
_cell.angle_alpha   90.00
_cell.angle_beta   90.00
_cell.angle_gamma   90.00
#
_symmetry.space_group_name_H-M   'P 1'
#
loop_
_entity.id
_entity.type
_entity.pdbx_description
1 polymer ?
#
loop_
_entity_poly.entity_id
_entity_poly.type
_entity_poly.pdbx_seq_one_letter_code
_entity_poly.pdbx_strand_id
1 'polypeptide(L)'
;MKAMLCAAMLSMAIVYGREGKAQVQVRVAVPGRATYSELHEGLREGSPAADTVATIMRAKSPKPLWRRMRQTIAGQGDWNSALLSLTRLAQLRSVAYSDSAAALLKHLKQGGSVPFPSDPGLKPEDLEPSLQAIVLERRRAVQGDSAVLADILARVPAGEYNHGDAWVLGRLGAGALDSVALRFRSAGTEEFRVRYLTLLSYFTDPKVIPLLVRVYVAPDSFGIPKRYAIRASDGLLWVGTKDAMVALASARSRARAGGTYADSSLARGGYDFLANDSSAVISRTGRWLTEWIATLPARGHALQ
;
A
#
# COMPACT_ATOMS: atom_id res chain seq x y z
N MET A 1 -40.84 -15.68 -44.16
CA MET A 1 -41.13 -16.34 -42.87
C MET A 1 -39.80 -16.56 -42.16
N LYS A 2 -39.59 -15.84 -41.04
CA LYS A 2 -38.65 -16.08 -39.91
C LYS A 2 -37.18 -16.48 -40.23
N ALA A 3 -36.14 -15.95 -39.62
CA ALA A 3 -35.91 -14.86 -38.67
C ALA A 3 -34.37 -14.76 -38.51
N MET A 4 -33.88 -13.53 -38.30
CA MET A 4 -32.76 -13.19 -37.40
C MET A 4 -31.54 -14.13 -37.37
N LEU A 5 -30.50 -13.80 -38.16
CA LEU A 5 -29.13 -13.94 -37.70
C LEU A 5 -28.84 -12.75 -36.78
N CYS A 6 -29.09 -12.93 -35.48
CA CYS A 6 -28.65 -11.99 -34.46
C CYS A 6 -27.13 -12.15 -34.28
N ALA A 7 -26.41 -11.06 -34.46
CA ALA A 7 -25.05 -10.87 -34.03
C ALA A 7 -24.88 -11.24 -32.55
N ALA A 8 -24.21 -12.36 -32.29
CA ALA A 8 -23.62 -12.63 -30.99
C ALA A 8 -22.13 -12.22 -31.04
N MET A 9 -21.89 -10.90 -31.13
CA MET A 9 -20.69 -10.30 -30.57
C MET A 9 -20.77 -10.45 -29.05
N LEU A 10 -20.48 -11.65 -28.54
CA LEU A 10 -20.38 -11.89 -27.10
C LEU A 10 -18.97 -11.55 -26.65
N SER A 11 -18.78 -10.24 -26.45
CA SER A 11 -18.17 -9.71 -25.24
C SER A 11 -16.89 -10.43 -24.80
N MET A 12 -15.87 -10.34 -25.66
CA MET A 12 -14.50 -10.20 -25.18
C MET A 12 -14.47 -8.89 -24.38
N ALA A 13 -14.93 -8.95 -23.13
CA ALA A 13 -14.56 -7.99 -22.12
C ALA A 13 -13.08 -8.26 -21.85
N ILE A 14 -12.25 -7.83 -22.82
CA ILE A 14 -11.00 -7.19 -22.51
C ILE A 14 -11.42 -6.05 -21.60
N VAL A 15 -11.54 -6.34 -20.32
CA VAL A 15 -11.27 -5.37 -19.29
C VAL A 15 -9.78 -5.11 -19.47
N TYR A 16 -9.44 -4.31 -20.49
CA TYR A 16 -8.53 -3.20 -20.32
C TYR A 16 -9.17 -2.45 -19.16
N GLY A 17 -8.84 -2.90 -17.96
CA GLY A 17 -9.18 -2.17 -16.77
C GLY A 17 -8.59 -0.82 -17.03
N ARG A 18 -9.46 0.18 -17.23
CA ARG A 18 -9.09 1.59 -17.15
C ARG A 18 -8.09 1.66 -16.02
N GLU A 19 -6.83 1.95 -16.35
CA GLU A 19 -5.76 2.05 -15.38
C GLU A 19 -6.12 3.20 -14.46
N GLY A 20 -6.87 2.91 -13.39
CA GLY A 20 -6.98 3.79 -12.26
C GLY A 20 -5.57 3.86 -11.70
N LYS A 21 -4.82 4.90 -12.10
CA LYS A 21 -3.50 5.16 -11.53
C LYS A 21 -3.75 5.67 -10.11
N ALA A 22 -3.94 4.71 -9.21
CA ALA A 22 -4.29 4.91 -7.83
C ALA A 22 -3.05 5.23 -6.99
N GLN A 23 -3.30 5.49 -5.71
CA GLN A 23 -2.30 5.76 -4.69
C GLN A 23 -1.08 4.85 -4.75
N VAL A 24 0.09 5.47 -4.58
CA VAL A 24 1.38 4.82 -4.71
C VAL A 24 2.02 4.66 -3.34
N GLN A 25 2.34 3.42 -2.97
CA GLN A 25 3.14 3.12 -1.80
C GLN A 25 4.55 2.71 -2.21
N VAL A 26 5.54 3.44 -1.68
CA VAL A 26 6.95 3.15 -1.95
C VAL A 26 7.75 3.23 -0.66
N ARG A 27 8.58 2.22 -0.45
CA ARG A 27 9.71 2.23 0.47
C ARG A 27 10.96 1.89 -0.31
N VAL A 28 11.84 2.88 -0.49
CA VAL A 28 13.10 2.73 -1.21
C VAL A 28 14.24 3.16 -0.29
N ALA A 29 15.37 2.47 -0.40
CA ALA A 29 16.63 2.84 0.23
C ALA A 29 16.55 3.00 1.76
N VAL A 30 15.69 2.23 2.44
CA VAL A 30 15.74 2.10 3.90
C VAL A 30 16.78 1.02 4.23
N PRO A 31 17.91 1.37 4.86
CA PRO A 31 18.95 0.40 5.17
C PRO A 31 18.38 -0.81 5.94
N GLY A 32 18.84 -2.01 5.56
CA GLY A 32 18.42 -3.26 6.19
C GLY A 32 17.00 -3.74 5.87
N ARG A 33 16.31 -3.13 4.90
CA ARG A 33 14.97 -3.56 4.45
C ARG A 33 14.90 -3.76 2.95
N ALA A 34 14.06 -4.71 2.53
CA ALA A 34 13.65 -4.88 1.15
C ALA A 34 12.98 -3.61 0.64
N THR A 35 13.34 -3.28 -0.60
CA THR A 35 12.65 -2.25 -1.36
C THR A 35 11.24 -2.74 -1.68
N TYR A 36 10.26 -1.84 -1.55
CA TYR A 36 8.86 -2.11 -1.84
C TYR A 36 8.27 -0.97 -2.66
N SER A 37 7.46 -1.30 -3.65
CA SER A 37 6.73 -0.38 -4.50
C SER A 37 5.50 -1.04 -5.10
N GLU A 38 4.35 -0.38 -5.00
CA GLU A 38 3.15 -0.79 -5.73
C GLU A 38 3.14 -0.33 -7.20
N LEU A 39 4.20 0.35 -7.67
CA LEU A 39 4.32 0.87 -9.05
C LEU A 39 4.61 -0.19 -10.13
N HIS A 40 4.59 -1.48 -9.82
CA HIS A 40 5.10 -2.54 -10.71
C HIS A 40 6.54 -2.20 -11.19
N GLU A 41 6.95 -2.60 -12.40
CA GLU A 41 8.35 -2.61 -12.93
C GLU A 41 9.19 -1.32 -12.75
N GLY A 42 8.61 -0.19 -12.33
CA GLY A 42 9.27 1.10 -12.14
C GLY A 42 10.39 1.15 -11.09
N LEU A 43 10.76 0.03 -10.50
CA LEU A 43 11.90 -0.11 -9.57
C LEU A 43 13.02 -1.03 -10.06
N ARG A 44 13.01 -1.47 -11.33
CA ARG A 44 14.20 -2.17 -11.86
C ARG A 44 15.42 -1.25 -11.72
N GLU A 45 16.43 -1.76 -11.03
CA GLU A 45 17.68 -1.04 -10.75
C GLU A 45 18.35 -0.63 -12.07
N GLY A 46 18.82 0.62 -12.14
CA GLY A 46 19.41 1.18 -13.36
C GLY A 46 18.40 1.71 -14.40
N SER A 47 17.10 1.75 -14.08
CA SER A 47 16.09 2.38 -14.95
C SER A 47 15.92 3.89 -14.66
N PRO A 48 15.58 4.72 -15.66
CA PRO A 48 15.25 6.14 -15.44
C PRO A 48 14.10 6.37 -14.45
N ALA A 49 13.18 5.40 -14.36
CA ALA A 49 12.10 5.40 -13.38
C ALA A 49 12.65 5.28 -11.95
N ALA A 50 13.56 4.34 -11.70
CA ALA A 50 14.20 4.16 -10.40
C ALA A 50 14.98 5.42 -9.96
N ASP A 51 15.67 6.09 -10.88
CA ASP A 51 16.38 7.36 -10.60
C ASP A 51 15.42 8.50 -10.22
N THR A 52 14.28 8.57 -10.90
CA THR A 52 13.22 9.55 -10.59
C THR A 52 12.65 9.31 -9.20
N VAL A 53 12.34 8.05 -8.87
CA VAL A 53 11.86 7.65 -7.55
C VAL A 53 12.90 8.00 -6.47
N ALA A 54 14.17 7.64 -6.69
CA ALA A 54 15.24 7.95 -5.75
C ALA A 54 15.41 9.45 -5.53
N THR A 55 15.34 10.25 -6.60
CA THR A 55 15.42 11.72 -6.53
C THR A 55 14.28 12.30 -5.70
N ILE A 56 13.04 11.85 -5.93
CA ILE A 56 11.87 12.29 -5.15
C ILE A 56 12.04 11.91 -3.68
N MET A 57 12.36 10.66 -3.39
CA MET A 57 12.46 10.16 -2.01
C MET A 57 13.61 10.80 -1.22
N ARG A 58 14.69 11.26 -1.89
CA ARG A 58 15.81 11.97 -1.27
C ARG A 58 15.59 13.48 -1.13
N ALA A 59 14.54 14.05 -1.74
CA ALA A 59 14.30 15.48 -1.68
C ALA A 59 14.13 15.97 -0.23
N LYS A 60 14.81 17.07 0.11
CA LYS A 60 14.74 17.73 1.43
C LYS A 60 13.85 18.97 1.42
N SER A 61 13.66 19.58 0.26
CA SER A 61 12.82 20.77 0.11
C SER A 61 11.42 20.37 -0.36
N PRO A 62 10.36 20.90 0.28
CA PRO A 62 8.99 20.59 -0.12
C PRO A 62 8.56 21.33 -1.41
N LYS A 63 9.16 22.48 -1.72
CA LYS A 63 8.73 23.32 -2.86
C LYS A 63 8.83 22.62 -4.23
N PRO A 64 9.94 21.94 -4.58
CA PRO A 64 10.02 21.20 -5.83
C PRO A 64 9.02 20.05 -5.93
N LEU A 65 8.71 19.38 -4.81
CA LEU A 65 7.76 18.26 -4.75
C LEU A 65 6.33 18.73 -4.99
N TRP A 66 5.93 19.82 -4.34
CA TRP A 66 4.61 20.42 -4.57
C TRP A 66 4.46 20.97 -5.99
N ARG A 67 5.51 21.59 -6.53
CA ARG A 67 5.53 22.05 -7.92
C ARG A 67 5.31 20.89 -8.89
N ARG A 68 5.97 19.75 -8.68
CA ARG A 68 5.79 18.55 -9.51
C ARG A 68 4.34 18.08 -9.51
N MET A 69 3.71 17.98 -8.33
CA MET A 69 2.30 17.62 -8.25
C MET A 69 1.40 18.59 -9.03
N ARG A 70 1.59 19.91 -8.87
CA ARG A 70 0.79 20.91 -9.60
C ARG A 70 0.99 20.83 -11.12
N GLN A 71 2.21 20.57 -11.57
CA GLN A 71 2.50 20.37 -12.99
C GLN A 71 1.77 19.14 -13.53
N THR A 72 1.80 18.02 -12.81
CA THR A 72 1.08 16.82 -13.22
C THR A 72 -0.43 17.03 -13.27
N ILE A 73 -1.02 17.73 -12.30
CA ILE A 73 -2.43 18.15 -12.38
C ILE A 73 -2.68 18.98 -13.64
N ALA A 74 -1.78 19.90 -13.99
CA ALA A 74 -1.89 20.67 -15.24
C ALA A 74 -1.62 19.85 -16.52
N GLY A 75 -1.49 18.52 -16.44
CA GLY A 75 -1.20 17.64 -17.57
C GLY A 75 0.27 17.53 -17.93
N GLN A 76 1.16 18.13 -17.13
CA GLN A 76 2.60 18.17 -17.37
C GLN A 76 3.32 17.21 -16.40
N GLY A 77 3.51 15.96 -16.82
CA GLY A 77 4.34 14.99 -16.11
C GLY A 77 3.63 13.67 -15.83
N ASP A 78 4.29 12.83 -15.03
CA ASP A 78 3.82 11.50 -14.65
C ASP A 78 3.10 11.51 -13.29
N TRP A 79 1.97 10.81 -13.23
CA TRP A 79 1.13 10.70 -12.04
C TRP A 79 1.77 9.93 -10.90
N ASN A 80 2.49 8.85 -11.21
CA ASN A 80 3.18 8.06 -10.20
C ASN A 80 4.22 8.90 -9.44
N SER A 81 4.96 9.72 -10.18
CA SER A 81 5.91 10.71 -9.65
C SER A 81 5.23 11.80 -8.81
N ALA A 82 4.01 12.22 -9.16
CA ALA A 82 3.24 13.18 -8.37
C ALA A 82 2.81 12.58 -7.02
N LEU A 83 2.26 11.37 -7.02
CA LEU A 83 1.86 10.66 -5.80
C LEU A 83 3.05 10.36 -4.88
N LEU A 84 4.19 9.97 -5.46
CA LEU A 84 5.45 9.84 -4.72
C LEU A 84 5.91 11.15 -4.09
N SER A 85 5.74 12.26 -4.81
CA SER A 85 6.09 13.59 -4.29
C SER A 85 5.21 13.98 -3.12
N LEU A 86 3.91 13.66 -3.16
CA LEU A 86 3.00 13.86 -2.03
C LEU A 86 3.36 12.97 -0.84
N THR A 87 3.71 11.71 -1.08
CA THR A 87 4.21 10.80 -0.04
C THR A 87 5.46 11.38 0.65
N ARG A 88 6.41 11.89 -0.15
CA ARG A 88 7.60 12.54 0.41
C ARG A 88 7.27 13.83 1.15
N LEU A 89 6.35 14.64 0.64
CA LEU A 89 5.87 15.85 1.32
C LEU A 89 5.30 15.55 2.70
N ALA A 90 4.55 14.45 2.85
CA ALA A 90 4.03 14.04 4.15
C ALA A 90 5.15 13.79 5.15
N GLN A 91 6.24 13.15 4.73
CA GLN A 91 7.42 12.92 5.57
C GLN A 91 8.17 14.20 5.96
N LEU A 92 8.12 15.24 5.11
CA LEU A 92 8.79 16.53 5.39
C LEU A 92 8.02 17.39 6.40
N ARG A 93 6.73 17.12 6.64
CA ARG A 93 5.91 17.77 7.70
C ARG A 93 5.90 19.31 7.64
N SER A 94 6.04 19.88 6.45
CA SER A 94 6.10 21.33 6.26
C SER A 94 4.75 21.98 6.57
N VAL A 95 4.75 23.05 7.38
CA VAL A 95 3.54 23.80 7.75
C VAL A 95 2.80 24.30 6.51
N ALA A 96 3.45 25.13 5.69
CA ALA A 96 2.82 25.77 4.51
C ALA A 96 2.20 24.76 3.52
N TYR A 97 2.82 23.59 3.33
CA TYR A 97 2.32 22.57 2.42
C TYR A 97 1.26 21.67 3.07
N SER A 98 1.22 21.60 4.40
CA SER A 98 0.11 20.97 5.12
C SER A 98 -1.14 21.85 5.05
N ASP A 99 -0.99 23.18 5.18
CA ASP A 99 -2.10 24.12 5.00
C ASP A 99 -2.62 24.08 3.55
N SER A 100 -1.70 24.03 2.58
CA SER A 100 -2.06 23.88 1.16
C SER A 100 -2.76 22.54 0.90
N ALA A 101 -2.30 21.45 1.50
CA ALA A 101 -2.95 20.13 1.38
C ALA A 101 -4.33 20.12 2.04
N ALA A 102 -4.48 20.74 3.21
CA ALA A 102 -5.77 20.87 3.89
C ALA A 102 -6.76 21.71 3.08
N ALA A 103 -6.31 22.82 2.49
CA ALA A 103 -7.13 23.67 1.63
C ALA A 103 -7.59 22.92 0.38
N LEU A 104 -6.69 22.18 -0.28
CA LEU A 104 -7.05 21.37 -1.44
C LEU A 104 -7.99 20.22 -1.06
N LEU A 105 -7.72 19.51 0.03
CA LEU A 105 -8.60 18.44 0.52
C LEU A 105 -10.00 18.98 0.85
N LYS A 106 -10.10 20.17 1.45
CA LYS A 106 -11.37 20.84 1.70
C LYS A 106 -12.09 21.19 0.39
N HIS A 107 -11.38 21.72 -0.60
CA HIS A 107 -11.93 22.03 -1.91
C HIS A 107 -12.52 20.78 -2.58
N LEU A 108 -11.78 19.67 -2.60
CA LEU A 108 -12.23 18.40 -3.17
C LEU A 108 -13.50 17.87 -2.48
N LYS A 109 -13.51 17.86 -1.15
CA LYS A 109 -14.69 17.46 -0.34
C LYS A 109 -15.93 18.34 -0.57
N GLN A 110 -15.75 19.56 -1.07
CA GLN A 110 -16.83 20.50 -1.39
C GLN A 110 -17.31 20.36 -2.86
N GLY A 111 -16.91 19.32 -3.58
CA GLY A 111 -17.24 19.11 -4.98
C GLY A 111 -16.32 19.87 -5.95
N GLY A 112 -15.21 20.40 -5.45
CA GLY A 112 -14.16 20.98 -6.27
C GLY A 112 -13.50 19.93 -7.17
N SER A 113 -12.96 20.37 -8.31
CA SER A 113 -12.33 19.49 -9.28
C SER A 113 -10.95 19.99 -9.65
N VAL A 114 -10.07 19.04 -9.98
CA VAL A 114 -8.76 19.31 -10.56
C VAL A 114 -8.74 18.75 -11.98
N PRO A 115 -8.26 19.51 -12.97
CA PRO A 115 -8.18 18.99 -14.32
C PRO A 115 -7.13 17.87 -14.35
N PHE A 116 -7.40 16.76 -15.03
CA PHE A 116 -6.41 15.73 -15.37
C PHE A 116 -6.40 15.54 -16.89
N PRO A 117 -5.99 16.56 -17.66
CA PRO A 117 -6.22 16.59 -19.11
C PRO A 117 -5.47 15.48 -19.85
N SER A 118 -4.35 15.02 -19.29
CA SER A 118 -3.51 13.96 -19.86
C SER A 118 -3.83 12.56 -19.32
N ASP A 119 -4.72 12.45 -18.33
CA ASP A 119 -5.04 11.19 -17.64
C ASP A 119 -6.55 11.12 -17.34
N PRO A 120 -7.40 10.90 -18.37
CA PRO A 120 -8.87 10.97 -18.23
C PRO A 120 -9.48 9.88 -17.32
N GLY A 121 -8.69 8.90 -16.89
CA GLY A 121 -9.09 7.88 -15.92
C GLY A 121 -8.96 8.33 -14.45
N LEU A 122 -8.24 9.43 -14.19
CA LEU A 122 -8.04 9.97 -12.85
C LEU A 122 -9.23 10.80 -12.41
N LYS A 123 -9.54 10.68 -11.12
CA LYS A 123 -10.57 11.46 -10.45
C LYS A 123 -9.97 12.34 -9.36
N PRO A 124 -10.62 13.47 -9.03
CA PRO A 124 -10.13 14.35 -7.97
C PRO A 124 -9.91 13.61 -6.64
N GLU A 125 -10.77 12.62 -6.35
CA GLU A 125 -10.68 11.77 -5.16
C GLU A 125 -9.37 10.97 -5.05
N ASP A 126 -8.68 10.69 -6.16
CA ASP A 126 -7.40 9.95 -6.16
C ASP A 126 -6.27 10.71 -5.44
N LEU A 127 -6.42 12.03 -5.25
CA LEU A 127 -5.50 12.85 -4.46
C LEU A 127 -5.73 12.74 -2.96
N GLU A 128 -6.96 12.45 -2.53
CA GLU A 128 -7.37 12.60 -1.12
C GLU A 128 -6.50 11.81 -0.14
N PRO A 129 -6.13 10.54 -0.40
CA PRO A 129 -5.31 9.79 0.55
C PRO A 129 -3.94 10.44 0.76
N SER A 130 -3.33 10.94 -0.31
CA SER A 130 -2.01 11.54 -0.26
C SER A 130 -2.03 12.91 0.44
N LEU A 131 -3.08 13.70 0.21
CA LEU A 131 -3.30 14.98 0.91
C LEU A 131 -3.59 14.76 2.40
N GLN A 132 -4.44 13.77 2.72
CA GLN A 132 -4.74 13.37 4.09
C GLN A 132 -3.48 12.95 4.85
N ALA A 133 -2.59 12.17 4.22
CA ALA A 133 -1.32 11.77 4.83
C ALA A 133 -0.43 12.97 5.19
N ILE A 134 -0.37 14.01 4.34
CA ILE A 134 0.37 15.26 4.64
C ILE A 134 -0.20 15.95 5.88
N VAL A 135 -1.53 16.11 5.93
CA VAL A 135 -2.22 16.74 7.05
C VAL A 135 -1.98 15.96 8.35
N LEU A 136 -2.11 14.64 8.30
CA LEU A 136 -1.94 13.78 9.47
C LEU A 136 -0.49 13.72 9.97
N GLU A 137 0.52 13.65 9.09
CA GLU A 137 1.93 13.71 9.52
C GLU A 137 2.29 15.06 10.15
N ARG A 138 1.65 16.15 9.71
CA ARG A 138 1.79 17.44 10.39
C ARG A 138 1.09 17.45 11.75
N ARG A 139 -0.15 16.94 11.85
CA ARG A 139 -0.85 16.78 13.13
C ARG A 139 -0.02 15.95 14.10
N ARG A 140 0.57 14.85 13.62
CA ARG A 140 1.48 14.00 14.39
C ARG A 140 2.64 14.80 15.00
N ALA A 141 3.23 15.72 14.23
CA ALA A 141 4.32 16.57 14.70
C ALA A 141 3.91 17.66 15.71
N VAL A 142 2.63 18.00 15.80
CA VAL A 142 2.11 19.09 16.67
C VAL A 142 1.36 18.54 17.89
N GLN A 143 0.53 17.54 17.68
CA GLN A 143 -0.42 16.97 18.65
C GLN A 143 0.07 15.62 19.21
N GLY A 144 1.10 15.01 18.59
CA GLY A 144 1.64 13.72 18.98
C GLY A 144 0.89 12.51 18.42
N ASP A 145 1.54 11.35 18.51
CA ASP A 145 1.07 10.10 17.92
C ASP A 145 -0.25 9.62 18.54
N SER A 146 -0.46 9.80 19.86
CA SER A 146 -1.66 9.36 20.56
C SER A 146 -2.94 10.05 20.07
N ALA A 147 -2.88 11.36 19.82
CA ALA A 147 -4.03 12.12 19.33
C ALA A 147 -4.44 11.67 17.92
N VAL A 148 -3.45 11.47 17.04
CA VAL A 148 -3.68 10.98 15.67
C VAL A 148 -4.19 9.54 15.67
N LEU A 149 -3.65 8.69 16.56
CA LEU A 149 -4.10 7.31 16.71
C LEU A 149 -5.57 7.25 17.12
N ALA A 150 -5.97 8.01 18.13
CA ALA A 150 -7.35 8.04 18.60
C ALA A 150 -8.32 8.50 17.49
N ASP A 151 -7.97 9.56 16.75
CA ASP A 151 -8.74 10.08 15.62
C ASP A 151 -8.94 9.04 14.50
N ILE A 152 -7.87 8.39 14.07
CA ILE A 152 -7.95 7.36 13.01
C ILE A 152 -8.80 6.18 13.49
N LEU A 153 -8.53 5.65 14.70
CA LEU A 153 -9.25 4.48 15.22
C LEU A 153 -10.74 4.74 15.41
N ALA A 154 -11.15 5.97 15.71
CA ALA A 154 -12.56 6.34 15.83
C ALA A 154 -13.33 6.26 14.50
N ARG A 155 -12.64 6.47 13.36
CA ARG A 155 -13.24 6.46 12.02
C ARG A 155 -13.31 5.06 11.37
N VAL A 156 -12.48 4.12 11.83
CA VAL A 156 -12.41 2.75 11.25
C VAL A 156 -13.75 2.00 11.26
N PRO A 157 -14.55 2.02 12.35
CA PRO A 157 -15.84 1.33 12.36
C PRO A 157 -16.81 1.84 11.30
N ALA A 158 -16.88 3.15 11.10
CA ALA A 158 -17.73 3.80 10.09
C ALA A 158 -17.19 3.63 8.66
N GLY A 159 -15.96 3.16 8.48
CA GLY A 159 -15.31 3.09 7.17
C GLY A 159 -14.82 4.46 6.67
N GLU A 160 -14.79 5.48 7.54
CA GLU A 160 -14.38 6.85 7.22
C GLU A 160 -12.85 7.03 7.27
N TYR A 161 -12.13 6.05 6.75
CA TYR A 161 -10.69 6.07 6.64
C TYR A 161 -10.28 5.67 5.23
N ASN A 162 -9.19 6.24 4.76
CA ASN A 162 -8.60 5.91 3.48
C ASN A 162 -7.19 5.36 3.67
N HIS A 163 -6.55 5.05 2.55
CA HIS A 163 -5.19 4.53 2.54
C HIS A 163 -4.15 5.53 3.09
N GLY A 164 -4.41 6.85 3.07
CA GLY A 164 -3.59 7.86 3.71
C GLY A 164 -3.61 7.74 5.23
N ASP A 165 -4.79 7.49 5.80
CA ASP A 165 -4.94 7.18 7.23
C ASP A 165 -4.20 5.89 7.59
N ALA A 166 -4.36 4.82 6.79
CA ALA A 166 -3.69 3.54 7.01
C ALA A 166 -2.16 3.68 6.93
N TRP A 167 -1.67 4.46 5.97
CA TRP A 167 -0.26 4.79 5.84
C TRP A 167 0.25 5.50 7.10
N VAL A 168 -0.38 6.59 7.56
CA VAL A 168 0.09 7.27 8.77
C VAL A 168 0.01 6.36 9.99
N LEU A 169 -1.09 5.62 10.15
CA LEU A 169 -1.32 4.67 11.25
C LEU A 169 -0.16 3.69 11.42
N GLY A 170 0.33 3.09 10.33
CA GLY A 170 1.45 2.13 10.35
C GLY A 170 2.80 2.71 10.78
N ARG A 171 2.89 4.04 10.95
CA ARG A 171 4.09 4.78 11.39
C ARG A 171 3.96 5.42 12.75
N LEU A 172 2.77 5.38 13.35
CA LEU A 172 2.56 5.90 14.70
C LEU A 172 3.27 5.00 15.72
N GLY A 173 3.90 5.63 16.69
CA GLY A 173 4.25 5.01 17.97
C GLY A 173 3.02 4.88 18.86
N ALA A 174 3.18 5.07 20.18
CA ALA A 174 2.07 5.10 21.14
C ALA A 174 1.20 3.82 21.17
N GLY A 175 1.78 2.64 20.91
CA GLY A 175 1.03 1.38 20.95
C GLY A 175 0.03 1.21 19.81
N ALA A 176 0.19 1.92 18.69
CA ALA A 176 -0.68 1.79 17.51
C ALA A 176 -0.76 0.34 17.00
N LEU A 177 0.38 -0.35 16.90
CA LEU A 177 0.41 -1.75 16.48
C LEU A 177 -0.41 -2.63 17.43
N ASP A 178 -0.18 -2.52 18.73
CA ASP A 178 -0.90 -3.31 19.74
C ASP A 178 -2.40 -3.00 19.73
N SER A 179 -2.76 -1.71 19.54
CA SER A 179 -4.14 -1.25 19.46
C SER A 179 -4.89 -1.83 18.25
N VAL A 180 -4.24 -1.90 17.09
CA VAL A 180 -4.82 -2.49 15.87
C VAL A 180 -4.82 -4.01 15.97
N ALA A 181 -3.76 -4.63 16.50
CA ALA A 181 -3.68 -6.09 16.68
C ALA A 181 -4.73 -6.60 17.68
N LEU A 182 -5.00 -5.86 18.76
CA LEU A 182 -6.05 -6.18 19.71
C LEU A 182 -7.44 -6.12 19.06
N ARG A 183 -7.70 -5.05 18.28
CA ARG A 183 -8.96 -4.89 17.53
C ARG A 183 -9.14 -5.96 16.47
N PHE A 184 -8.08 -6.35 15.78
CA PHE A 184 -8.09 -7.48 14.85
C PHE A 184 -8.52 -8.78 15.54
N ARG A 185 -7.94 -9.10 16.70
CA ARG A 185 -8.24 -10.34 17.45
C ARG A 185 -9.64 -10.34 18.07
N SER A 186 -10.16 -9.17 18.47
CA SER A 186 -11.45 -9.03 19.14
C SER A 186 -12.61 -8.68 18.19
N ALA A 187 -12.33 -8.50 16.89
CA ALA A 187 -13.35 -8.16 15.91
C ALA A 187 -14.43 -9.24 15.78
N GLY A 188 -15.69 -8.83 16.01
CA GLY A 188 -16.85 -9.72 15.99
C GLY A 188 -17.32 -10.11 14.58
N THR A 189 -16.95 -9.37 13.54
CA THR A 189 -17.40 -9.60 12.16
C THR A 189 -16.24 -9.85 11.22
N GLU A 190 -16.48 -10.62 10.14
CA GLU A 190 -15.52 -10.82 9.05
C GLU A 190 -15.03 -9.48 8.50
N GLU A 191 -15.96 -8.55 8.25
CA GLU A 191 -15.65 -7.23 7.72
C GLU A 191 -14.63 -6.49 8.58
N PHE A 192 -14.83 -6.44 9.90
CA PHE A 192 -13.89 -5.77 10.78
C PHE A 192 -12.54 -6.50 10.83
N ARG A 193 -12.52 -7.83 10.81
CA ARG A 193 -11.27 -8.60 10.77
C ARG A 193 -10.46 -8.27 9.51
N VAL A 194 -11.11 -8.22 8.34
CA VAL A 194 -10.45 -7.86 7.07
C VAL A 194 -9.98 -6.40 7.08
N ARG A 195 -10.78 -5.47 7.61
CA ARG A 195 -10.39 -4.06 7.77
C ARG A 195 -9.14 -3.93 8.65
N TYR A 196 -9.14 -4.53 9.84
CA TYR A 196 -7.97 -4.46 10.74
C TYR A 196 -6.76 -5.22 10.20
N LEU A 197 -6.93 -6.34 9.49
CA LEU A 197 -5.83 -7.02 8.81
C LEU A 197 -5.22 -6.13 7.72
N THR A 198 -6.06 -5.39 6.98
CA THR A 198 -5.62 -4.42 5.99
C THR A 198 -4.83 -3.28 6.65
N LEU A 199 -5.25 -2.80 7.82
CA LEU A 199 -4.48 -1.80 8.57
C LEU A 199 -3.15 -2.37 9.09
N LEU A 200 -3.13 -3.62 9.56
CA LEU A 200 -1.91 -4.31 10.00
C LEU A 200 -0.86 -4.42 8.90
N SER A 201 -1.25 -4.47 7.63
CA SER A 201 -0.30 -4.57 6.51
C SER A 201 0.53 -3.30 6.28
N TYR A 202 0.20 -2.18 6.94
CA TYR A 202 0.96 -0.92 6.84
C TYR A 202 2.05 -0.78 7.92
N PHE A 203 2.08 -1.66 8.92
CA PHE A 203 3.05 -1.56 10.00
C PHE A 203 4.43 -2.05 9.56
N THR A 204 5.45 -1.34 10.03
CA THR A 204 6.86 -1.65 9.73
C THR A 204 7.61 -2.28 10.91
N ASP A 205 6.97 -2.41 12.07
CA ASP A 205 7.55 -3.01 13.27
C ASP A 205 7.62 -4.54 13.12
N PRO A 206 8.82 -5.17 13.20
CA PRO A 206 8.97 -6.62 13.11
C PRO A 206 8.16 -7.43 14.14
N LYS A 207 7.68 -6.84 15.23
CA LYS A 207 6.79 -7.50 16.20
C LYS A 207 5.50 -8.03 15.58
N VAL A 208 5.08 -7.49 14.43
CA VAL A 208 3.87 -7.96 13.73
C VAL A 208 4.08 -9.28 12.98
N ILE A 209 5.34 -9.66 12.68
CA ILE A 209 5.67 -10.82 11.85
C ILE A 209 4.97 -12.11 12.33
N PRO A 210 5.03 -12.50 13.63
CA PRO A 210 4.42 -13.76 14.07
C PRO A 210 2.91 -13.80 13.84
N LEU A 211 2.21 -12.67 13.99
CA LEU A 211 0.78 -12.57 13.75
C LEU A 211 0.47 -12.73 12.26
N LEU A 212 1.15 -11.98 11.39
CA LEU A 212 0.93 -12.06 9.93
C LEU A 212 1.20 -13.46 9.39
N VAL A 213 2.27 -14.10 9.86
CA VAL A 213 2.61 -15.48 9.49
C VAL A 213 1.47 -16.45 9.85
N ARG A 214 0.92 -16.35 11.06
CA ARG A 214 -0.17 -17.24 11.49
C ARG A 214 -1.44 -17.00 10.65
N VAL A 215 -1.78 -15.74 10.40
CA VAL A 215 -2.92 -15.38 9.55
C VAL A 215 -2.72 -15.89 8.12
N TYR A 216 -1.51 -15.78 7.56
CA TYR A 216 -1.24 -16.27 6.21
C TYR A 216 -1.28 -17.80 6.12
N VAL A 217 -0.81 -18.54 7.13
CA VAL A 217 -0.81 -20.01 7.06
C VAL A 217 -2.21 -20.59 7.28
N ALA A 218 -3.02 -19.98 8.14
CA ALA A 218 -4.34 -20.47 8.52
C ALA A 218 -5.34 -19.31 8.67
N PRO A 219 -5.73 -18.64 7.57
CA PRO A 219 -6.58 -17.45 7.63
C PRO A 219 -7.97 -17.76 8.23
N ASP A 220 -8.49 -18.96 7.98
CA ASP A 220 -9.78 -19.42 8.51
C ASP A 220 -9.80 -19.45 10.05
N SER A 221 -8.68 -19.79 10.70
CA SER A 221 -8.55 -19.76 12.18
C SER A 221 -8.66 -18.36 12.78
N PHE A 222 -8.58 -17.32 11.94
CA PHE A 222 -8.80 -15.92 12.31
C PHE A 222 -10.12 -15.39 11.75
N GLY A 223 -10.95 -16.24 11.15
CA GLY A 223 -12.19 -15.81 10.48
C GLY A 223 -11.91 -14.87 9.29
N ILE A 224 -10.79 -15.08 8.60
CA ILE A 224 -10.40 -14.35 7.40
C ILE A 224 -10.62 -15.23 6.17
N PRO A 225 -11.38 -14.79 5.16
CA PRO A 225 -11.45 -15.50 3.90
C PRO A 225 -10.07 -15.61 3.26
N LYS A 226 -9.72 -16.80 2.76
CA LYS A 226 -8.41 -17.11 2.14
C LYS A 226 -7.96 -16.07 1.10
N ARG A 227 -8.88 -15.53 0.29
CA ARG A 227 -8.59 -14.48 -0.71
C ARG A 227 -7.98 -13.21 -0.10
N TYR A 228 -8.25 -12.89 1.16
CA TYR A 228 -7.72 -11.72 1.85
C TYR A 228 -6.42 -11.99 2.60
N ALA A 229 -5.97 -13.25 2.68
CA ALA A 229 -4.70 -13.59 3.33
C ALA A 229 -3.49 -12.96 2.63
N ILE A 230 -3.62 -12.53 1.37
CA ILE A 230 -2.61 -11.74 0.67
C ILE A 230 -2.23 -10.47 1.43
N ARG A 231 -3.14 -9.87 2.23
CA ARG A 231 -2.82 -8.72 3.09
C ARG A 231 -1.74 -9.03 4.12
N ALA A 232 -1.67 -10.27 4.61
CA ALA A 232 -0.61 -10.69 5.50
C ALA A 232 0.74 -10.86 4.77
N SER A 233 0.71 -11.33 3.53
CA SER A 233 1.88 -11.33 2.62
C SER A 233 2.37 -9.89 2.39
N ASP A 234 1.46 -8.99 2.03
CA ASP A 234 1.74 -7.55 1.84
C ASP A 234 2.38 -6.95 3.08
N GLY A 235 1.85 -7.24 4.26
CA GLY A 235 2.41 -6.78 5.53
C GLY A 235 3.82 -7.31 5.79
N LEU A 236 4.11 -8.58 5.47
CA LEU A 236 5.47 -9.13 5.61
C LEU A 236 6.45 -8.48 4.64
N LEU A 237 6.03 -8.26 3.39
CA LEU A 237 6.79 -7.49 2.40
C LEU A 237 7.01 -6.05 2.85
N TRP A 238 6.01 -5.45 3.48
CA TRP A 238 6.08 -4.11 4.02
C TRP A 238 6.91 -4.02 5.32
N VAL A 239 7.04 -5.07 6.12
CA VAL A 239 8.08 -5.08 7.16
C VAL A 239 9.47 -5.11 6.51
N GLY A 240 9.65 -5.97 5.49
CA GLY A 240 10.81 -5.90 4.62
C GLY A 240 12.15 -6.32 5.23
N THR A 241 12.22 -6.66 6.52
CA THR A 241 13.47 -7.19 7.12
C THR A 241 13.79 -8.59 6.59
N LYS A 242 15.05 -9.04 6.71
CA LYS A 242 15.44 -10.43 6.37
C LYS A 242 14.53 -11.46 7.04
N ASP A 243 14.25 -11.28 8.33
CA ASP A 243 13.35 -12.18 9.08
C ASP A 243 11.94 -12.22 8.50
N ALA A 244 11.42 -11.07 8.07
CA ALA A 244 10.10 -11.02 7.44
C ALA A 244 10.08 -11.76 6.09
N MET A 245 11.16 -11.66 5.30
CA MET A 245 11.29 -12.38 4.04
C MET A 245 11.40 -13.90 4.26
N VAL A 246 12.23 -14.32 5.21
CA VAL A 246 12.36 -15.73 5.62
C VAL A 246 11.03 -16.25 6.16
N ALA A 247 10.34 -15.46 6.99
CA ALA A 247 9.06 -15.81 7.55
C ALA A 247 7.98 -15.96 6.46
N LEU A 248 7.96 -15.08 5.46
CA LEU A 248 7.06 -15.21 4.30
C LEU A 248 7.37 -16.48 3.48
N ALA A 249 8.64 -16.77 3.20
CA ALA A 249 9.03 -17.98 2.48
C ALA A 249 8.60 -19.24 3.23
N SER A 250 8.86 -19.29 4.55
CA SER A 250 8.44 -20.39 5.42
C SER A 250 6.91 -20.50 5.52
N ALA A 251 6.19 -19.39 5.61
CA ALA A 251 4.73 -19.36 5.65
C ALA A 251 4.12 -19.93 4.36
N ARG A 252 4.69 -19.58 3.19
CA ARG A 252 4.29 -20.15 1.89
C ARG A 252 4.50 -21.66 1.83
N SER A 253 5.67 -22.13 2.22
CA SER A 253 5.96 -23.57 2.24
C SER A 253 4.98 -24.33 3.14
N ARG A 254 4.67 -23.79 4.32
CA ARG A 254 3.69 -24.40 5.24
C ARG A 254 2.27 -24.36 4.70
N ALA A 255 1.84 -23.23 4.12
CA ALA A 255 0.51 -23.11 3.52
C ALA A 255 0.34 -24.07 2.32
N ARG A 256 1.41 -24.27 1.54
CA ARG A 256 1.45 -25.28 0.47
C ARG A 256 1.33 -26.70 1.02
N ALA A 257 2.16 -27.05 2.00
CA ALA A 257 2.16 -28.38 2.61
C ALA A 257 0.82 -28.71 3.29
N GLY A 258 0.17 -27.71 3.90
CA GLY A 258 -1.14 -27.86 4.52
C GLY A 258 -2.33 -27.76 3.56
N GLY A 259 -2.10 -27.53 2.26
CA GLY A 259 -3.19 -27.36 1.29
C GLY A 259 -4.11 -26.15 1.57
N THR A 260 -3.66 -25.17 2.35
CA THR A 260 -4.48 -24.01 2.80
C THR A 260 -5.19 -23.34 1.62
N TYR A 261 -4.48 -23.21 0.50
CA TYR A 261 -4.93 -22.52 -0.72
C TYR A 261 -5.15 -23.44 -1.92
N ALA A 262 -5.37 -24.74 -1.71
CA ALA A 262 -5.56 -25.70 -2.80
C ALA A 262 -6.91 -25.57 -3.54
N ASP A 263 -7.77 -24.63 -3.12
CA ASP A 263 -9.05 -24.35 -3.74
C ASP A 263 -8.87 -23.63 -5.08
N SER A 264 -9.36 -24.24 -6.16
CA SER A 264 -9.25 -23.71 -7.53
C SER A 264 -10.02 -22.40 -7.73
N SER A 265 -11.01 -22.09 -6.89
CA SER A 265 -11.71 -20.80 -6.92
C SER A 265 -10.81 -19.61 -6.53
N LEU A 266 -9.66 -19.90 -5.89
CA LEU A 266 -8.65 -18.90 -5.54
C LEU A 266 -7.66 -18.64 -6.68
N ALA A 267 -7.71 -19.42 -7.76
CA ALA A 267 -6.86 -19.23 -8.92
C ALA A 267 -7.17 -17.91 -9.63
N ARG A 268 -6.14 -17.26 -10.16
CA ARG A 268 -6.25 -16.04 -10.97
C ARG A 268 -5.27 -16.10 -12.13
N GLY A 269 -5.72 -15.73 -13.32
CA GLY A 269 -4.86 -15.67 -14.52
C GLY A 269 -4.17 -16.99 -14.88
N GLY A 270 -4.78 -18.14 -14.58
CA GLY A 270 -4.21 -19.47 -14.81
C GLY A 270 -3.19 -19.94 -13.76
N TYR A 271 -2.92 -19.13 -12.73
CA TYR A 271 -2.03 -19.47 -11.63
C TYR A 271 -2.82 -19.78 -10.36
N ASP A 272 -2.32 -20.72 -9.55
CA ASP A 272 -2.83 -20.93 -8.19
C ASP A 272 -2.57 -19.68 -7.32
N PHE A 273 -3.17 -19.66 -6.12
CA PHE A 273 -3.05 -18.53 -5.20
C PHE A 273 -1.59 -18.22 -4.82
N LEU A 274 -0.77 -19.25 -4.55
CA LEU A 274 0.62 -19.10 -4.09
C LEU A 274 1.56 -18.64 -5.22
N ALA A 275 1.30 -19.10 -6.44
CA ALA A 275 2.01 -18.65 -7.64
C ALA A 275 1.69 -17.17 -7.94
N ASN A 276 0.42 -16.78 -7.85
CA ASN A 276 0.01 -15.37 -7.95
C ASN A 276 0.66 -14.49 -6.89
N ASP A 277 0.62 -14.90 -5.63
CA ASP A 277 1.27 -14.18 -4.53
C ASP A 277 2.80 -14.12 -4.73
N SER A 278 3.42 -15.13 -5.33
CA SER A 278 4.85 -15.11 -5.66
C SER A 278 5.18 -14.12 -6.77
N SER A 279 4.38 -14.07 -7.83
CA SER A 279 4.50 -13.06 -8.89
C SER A 279 4.37 -11.63 -8.31
N ALA A 280 3.39 -11.43 -7.42
CA ALA A 280 3.19 -10.14 -6.75
C ALA A 280 4.40 -9.68 -5.93
N VAL A 281 5.23 -10.58 -5.39
CA VAL A 281 6.48 -10.19 -4.69
C VAL A 281 7.46 -9.54 -5.65
N ILE A 282 7.69 -10.14 -6.82
CA ILE A 282 8.62 -9.59 -7.80
C ILE A 282 8.08 -8.26 -8.31
N SER A 283 6.79 -8.22 -8.64
CA SER A 283 6.15 -6.99 -9.10
C SER A 283 6.27 -5.87 -8.08
N ARG A 284 6.17 -6.18 -6.78
CA ARG A 284 6.22 -5.16 -5.72
C ARG A 284 7.62 -4.82 -5.23
N THR A 285 8.58 -5.71 -5.38
CA THR A 285 9.90 -5.53 -4.76
C THR A 285 11.03 -5.50 -5.78
N GLY A 286 10.73 -5.75 -7.05
CA GLY A 286 11.69 -5.80 -8.15
C GLY A 286 12.60 -7.03 -8.15
N ARG A 287 12.46 -7.94 -7.16
CA ARG A 287 13.34 -9.10 -6.96
C ARG A 287 12.55 -10.29 -6.43
N TRP A 288 13.10 -11.48 -6.59
CA TRP A 288 12.54 -12.68 -5.98
C TRP A 288 12.72 -12.65 -4.46
N LEU A 289 11.84 -13.34 -3.74
CA LEU A 289 11.92 -13.44 -2.28
C LEU A 289 13.25 -14.03 -1.81
N THR A 290 13.78 -15.03 -2.54
CA THR A 290 15.06 -15.68 -2.27
C THR A 290 16.25 -14.73 -2.44
N GLU A 291 16.22 -13.84 -3.44
CA GLU A 291 17.25 -12.83 -3.67
C GLU A 291 17.28 -11.80 -2.54
N TRP A 292 16.11 -11.37 -2.04
CA TRP A 292 16.04 -10.52 -0.85
C TRP A 292 16.59 -11.21 0.40
N ILE A 293 16.29 -12.49 0.61
CA ILE A 293 16.82 -13.24 1.76
C ILE A 293 18.36 -13.30 1.70
N ALA A 294 18.93 -13.52 0.50
CA ALA A 294 20.36 -13.58 0.31
C ALA A 294 21.06 -12.23 0.54
N THR A 295 20.44 -11.12 0.11
CA THR A 295 21.06 -9.79 0.10
C THR A 295 20.83 -8.98 1.38
N LEU A 296 19.74 -9.23 2.11
CA LEU A 296 19.45 -8.48 3.33
C LEU A 296 20.38 -8.90 4.49
N PRO A 297 20.84 -7.92 5.31
CA PRO A 297 21.65 -8.21 6.47
C PRO A 297 20.86 -8.99 7.51
N ALA A 298 21.53 -9.89 8.23
CA ALA A 298 20.97 -10.49 9.44
C ALA A 298 20.82 -9.42 10.53
N ARG A 299 19.85 -9.58 11.45
CA ARG A 299 19.76 -8.70 12.63
C ARG A 299 21.10 -8.75 13.38
N GLY A 300 21.80 -7.61 13.43
CA GLY A 300 23.09 -7.49 14.11
C GLY A 300 24.10 -6.60 13.40
N HIS A 301 23.99 -6.42 12.08
CA HIS A 301 24.79 -5.45 11.34
C HIS A 301 23.99 -4.17 11.11
N ALA A 302 23.79 -3.40 12.18
CA ALA A 302 23.70 -1.97 11.97
C ALA A 302 25.07 -1.55 11.43
N LEU A 303 25.12 -1.14 10.17
CA LEU A 303 26.27 -0.43 9.63
C LEU A 303 26.53 0.75 10.57
N GLN A 304 27.67 0.69 11.27
CA GLN A 304 28.28 1.85 11.92
C GLN A 304 28.64 2.88 10.85
#